data_AF-A0A518WF30-F1
#
_entry.id   AF-A0A518WF30-F1
#
_cell.length_a   1.000
_cell.length_b   1.000
_cell.length_c   1.000
_cell.angle_alpha   90.00
_cell.angle_beta   90.00
_cell.angle_gamma   90.00
#
_symmetry.space_group_name_H-M   'P 1'
#
loop_
_entity.id
_entity.type
_entity.pdbx_description
1 polymer ?
#
loop_
_entity_poly.entity_id
_entity_poly.type
_entity_poly.pdbx_seq_one_letter_code
_entity_poly.pdbx_strand_id
1 'polypeptide(L)'
;MTVPSDQDVSDTGNRVDTVAPELARFLTARTGRSWPPDEDLFATGGLSSLFAMELVVHLEQTYGVTVRGTDLRLDNFRTLRRMVALVDRLRTGEPGDHGA
;
A
#
# COMPACT_ATOMS: atom_id res chain seq x y z
N MET A 1 6.40 38.16 -14.25
CA MET A 1 6.69 37.03 -15.15
C MET A 1 6.38 35.78 -14.36
N THR A 2 5.15 35.27 -14.48
CA THR A 2 4.72 34.04 -13.80
C THR A 2 5.08 32.88 -14.71
N VAL A 3 5.91 31.98 -14.21
CA VAL A 3 6.07 30.65 -14.81
C VAL A 3 4.96 29.76 -14.25
N PRO A 4 4.09 29.17 -15.10
CA PRO A 4 3.22 28.10 -14.64
C PRO A 4 4.07 26.82 -14.59
N SER A 5 4.19 26.23 -13.41
CA SER A 5 4.85 24.94 -13.23
C SER A 5 4.00 23.84 -13.86
N ASP A 6 4.51 23.32 -14.97
CA ASP A 6 4.17 22.02 -15.57
C ASP A 6 4.63 20.90 -14.62
N GLN A 7 3.82 20.59 -13.60
CA GLN A 7 4.05 19.46 -12.69
C GLN A 7 2.75 18.68 -12.49
N ASP A 8 2.22 18.08 -13.56
CA ASP A 8 1.02 17.23 -13.47
C ASP A 8 0.98 16.11 -14.54
N VAL A 9 2.12 15.51 -14.94
CA VAL A 9 2.06 14.36 -15.89
C VAL A 9 3.03 13.21 -15.62
N SER A 10 3.87 13.25 -14.58
CA SER A 10 4.85 12.18 -14.28
C SER A 10 4.57 11.38 -13.00
N ASP A 11 3.51 11.69 -12.26
CA ASP A 11 3.25 11.15 -10.92
C ASP A 11 2.72 9.69 -10.94
N THR A 12 2.01 9.27 -11.99
CA THR A 12 1.37 7.94 -12.01
C THR A 12 2.34 6.78 -12.24
N GLY A 13 3.31 6.93 -13.14
CA GLY A 13 4.27 5.87 -13.44
C GLY A 13 5.33 5.65 -12.34
N ASN A 14 5.65 6.69 -11.56
CA ASN A 14 6.66 6.63 -10.50
C ASN A 14 6.10 6.14 -9.15
N ARG A 15 4.77 6.14 -8.98
CA ARG A 15 4.10 5.73 -7.73
C ARG A 15 4.21 4.24 -7.45
N VAL A 16 4.00 3.39 -8.46
CA VAL A 16 4.02 1.93 -8.30
C VAL A 16 5.44 1.44 -7.97
N ASP A 17 6.45 2.04 -8.61
CA ASP A 17 7.87 1.73 -8.39
C ASP A 17 8.38 2.19 -7.02
N THR A 18 7.71 3.16 -6.38
CA THR A 18 8.10 3.70 -5.06
C THR A 18 7.37 3.05 -3.88
N VAL A 19 6.11 2.64 -4.03
CA VAL A 19 5.33 2.02 -2.93
C VAL A 19 5.94 0.69 -2.49
N ALA A 20 6.33 -0.17 -3.43
CA ALA A 20 6.88 -1.49 -3.12
C ALA A 20 8.16 -1.43 -2.25
N PRO A 21 9.22 -0.68 -2.62
CA PRO A 21 10.43 -0.59 -1.80
C PRO A 21 10.18 0.13 -0.46
N GLU A 22 9.25 1.08 -0.38
CA GLU A 22 8.90 1.72 0.88
C GLU A 22 8.25 0.76 1.87
N LEU A 23 7.23 0.01 1.45
CA LEU A 23 6.64 -1.02 2.32
C LEU A 23 7.67 -2.08 2.69
N ALA A 24 8.50 -2.53 1.76
CA ALA A 24 9.53 -3.52 2.04
C ALA A 24 10.50 -3.00 3.12
N ARG A 25 10.87 -1.73 3.07
CA ARG A 25 11.71 -1.08 4.09
C ARG A 25 10.98 -0.97 5.43
N PHE A 26 9.71 -0.60 5.45
CA PHE A 26 8.89 -0.55 6.67
C PHE A 26 8.79 -1.93 7.34
N LEU A 27 8.47 -2.95 6.55
CA LEU A 27 8.39 -4.33 7.02
C LEU A 27 9.75 -4.82 7.54
N THR A 28 10.83 -4.55 6.81
CA THR A 28 12.20 -4.89 7.24
C THR A 28 12.57 -4.19 8.54
N ALA A 29 12.23 -2.91 8.70
CA ALA A 29 12.49 -2.17 9.92
C ALA A 29 11.73 -2.73 11.14
N ARG A 30 10.50 -3.23 10.95
CA ARG A 30 9.71 -3.79 12.06
C ARG A 30 10.03 -5.25 12.38
N THR A 31 10.32 -6.06 11.35
CA THR A 31 10.51 -7.52 11.49
C THR A 31 11.99 -7.94 11.54
N GLY A 32 12.90 -7.07 11.14
CA GLY A 32 14.33 -7.36 11.07
C GLY A 32 14.75 -8.26 9.92
N ARG A 33 13.86 -8.60 8.97
CA ARG A 33 14.19 -9.42 7.79
C ARG A 33 13.75 -8.77 6.49
N SER A 34 14.40 -9.11 5.39
CA SER A 34 13.99 -8.68 4.05
C SER A 34 12.72 -9.40 3.61
N TRP A 35 11.83 -8.67 2.94
CA TRP A 35 10.56 -9.19 2.42
C TRP A 35 10.53 -9.04 0.89
N PRO A 36 10.54 -10.16 0.14
CA PRO A 36 10.31 -10.16 -1.30
C PRO A 36 8.89 -9.72 -1.64
N PRO A 37 8.69 -9.17 -2.87
CA PRO A 37 7.39 -8.68 -3.30
C PRO A 37 6.29 -9.77 -3.34
N ASP A 38 6.70 -11.02 -3.50
CA ASP A 38 5.86 -12.22 -3.63
C ASP A 38 5.70 -13.03 -2.35
N GLU A 39 6.40 -12.66 -1.29
CA GLU A 39 6.39 -13.45 -0.06
C GLU A 39 5.13 -13.18 0.76
N ASP A 40 4.51 -14.26 1.24
CA ASP A 40 3.34 -14.18 2.09
C ASP A 40 3.75 -13.88 3.54
N LEU A 41 3.41 -12.67 3.96
CA LEU A 41 3.67 -12.10 5.26
C LEU A 41 2.95 -12.82 6.41
N PHE A 42 1.76 -13.35 6.14
CA PHE A 42 0.96 -14.07 7.13
C PHE A 42 1.30 -15.56 7.17
N ALA A 43 1.60 -16.17 6.02
CA ALA A 43 1.97 -17.59 5.96
C ALA A 43 3.32 -17.89 6.62
N THR A 44 4.24 -16.92 6.60
CA THR A 44 5.57 -17.03 7.21
C THR A 44 5.56 -16.85 8.74
N GLY A 45 4.39 -16.58 9.34
CA GLY A 45 4.23 -16.40 10.79
C GLY A 45 4.88 -15.12 11.32
N GLY A 46 5.32 -14.22 10.45
CA GLY A 46 6.06 -13.01 10.82
C GLY A 46 5.18 -11.83 11.25
N LEU A 47 3.88 -11.85 10.97
CA LEU A 47 2.96 -10.76 11.29
C LEU A 47 1.86 -11.18 12.27
N SER A 48 1.69 -10.41 13.34
CA SER A 48 0.56 -10.54 14.27
C SER A 48 -0.68 -9.83 13.74
N SER A 49 -1.88 -10.22 14.21
CA SER A 49 -3.13 -9.53 13.86
C SER A 49 -3.12 -8.03 14.21
N LEU A 50 -2.37 -7.64 15.24
CA LEU A 50 -2.18 -6.24 15.61
C LEU A 50 -1.34 -5.50 14.57
N PHE A 51 -0.24 -6.13 14.11
CA PHE A 51 0.61 -5.54 13.10
C PHE A 51 -0.13 -5.35 11.77
N ALA A 52 -1.05 -6.25 11.43
CA ALA A 52 -1.93 -6.08 10.26
C ALA A 52 -2.75 -4.78 10.34
N MET A 53 -3.32 -4.47 11.51
CA MET A 53 -4.06 -3.22 11.71
C MET A 53 -3.14 -2.00 11.65
N GLU A 54 -1.95 -2.06 12.25
CA GLU A 54 -0.96 -0.99 12.14
C GLU A 54 -0.51 -0.75 10.70
N LEU A 55 -0.38 -1.82 9.91
CA LEU A 55 -0.05 -1.73 8.50
C LEU A 55 -1.16 -1.05 7.70
N VAL A 56 -2.42 -1.38 7.96
CA VAL A 56 -3.57 -0.70 7.33
C VAL A 56 -3.53 0.80 7.63
N VAL A 57 -3.41 1.18 8.91
CA VAL A 57 -3.33 2.59 9.31
C VAL A 57 -2.13 3.28 8.68
N HIS A 58 -0.98 2.60 8.60
CA HIS A 58 0.20 3.15 7.94
C HIS A 58 -0.04 3.39 6.44
N LEU A 59 -0.71 2.47 5.73
CA LEU A 59 -1.05 2.64 4.32
C LEU A 59 -2.00 3.82 4.14
N GLU A 60 -3.05 3.92 4.96
CA GLU A 60 -4.01 5.02 4.91
C GLU A 60 -3.34 6.38 5.17
N GLN A 61 -2.49 6.47 6.19
CA GLN A 61 -1.82 7.72 6.58
C GLN A 61 -0.70 8.12 5.61
N THR A 62 0.06 7.16 5.08
CA THR A 62 1.19 7.42 4.18
C THR A 62 0.71 7.76 2.77
N TYR A 63 -0.33 7.08 2.28
CA TYR A 63 -0.79 7.21 0.89
C TYR A 63 -2.10 7.97 0.74
N GLY A 64 -2.75 8.36 1.84
CA GLY A 64 -4.03 9.07 1.82
C GLY A 64 -5.19 8.21 1.30
N VAL A 65 -5.07 6.88 1.40
CA VAL A 65 -6.09 5.93 0.94
C VAL A 65 -7.05 5.56 2.07
N THR A 66 -8.20 4.99 1.73
CA THR A 66 -9.15 4.44 2.72
C THR A 66 -9.38 2.96 2.42
N VAL A 67 -9.02 2.10 3.36
CA VAL A 67 -9.13 0.64 3.24
C VAL A 67 -10.38 0.18 3.99
N ARG A 68 -11.43 -0.24 3.29
CA ARG A 68 -12.69 -0.70 3.91
C ARG A 68 -13.33 -1.87 3.17
N GLY A 69 -14.27 -2.56 3.82
CA GLY A 69 -15.07 -3.61 3.21
C GLY A 69 -14.23 -4.70 2.54
N THR A 70 -14.26 -4.77 1.21
CA THR A 70 -13.53 -5.78 0.44
C THR A 70 -12.03 -5.52 0.31
N ASP A 71 -11.58 -4.30 0.58
CA ASP A 71 -10.17 -3.91 0.62
C ASP A 71 -9.48 -4.46 1.87
N LEU A 72 -10.21 -4.61 2.98
CA LEU A 72 -9.68 -5.08 4.26
C LEU A 72 -9.44 -6.61 4.30
N ARG A 73 -9.67 -7.31 3.18
CA ARG A 73 -9.38 -8.74 3.11
C ARG A 73 -7.89 -8.98 3.27
N LEU A 74 -7.55 -9.95 4.13
CA LEU A 74 -6.17 -10.41 4.36
C LEU A 74 -5.42 -10.67 3.04
N ASP A 75 -6.12 -11.18 2.03
CA ASP A 75 -5.56 -11.46 0.72
C ASP A 75 -4.85 -10.24 0.11
N ASN A 76 -5.38 -9.02 0.30
CA ASN A 76 -4.74 -7.78 -0.19
C ASN A 76 -3.46 -7.40 0.58
N PHE A 77 -3.30 -7.93 1.79
CA PHE A 77 -2.14 -7.69 2.66
C PHE A 77 -1.20 -8.88 2.75
N ARG A 78 -1.45 -9.96 2.00
CA ARG A 78 -0.58 -11.14 2.03
C ARG A 78 0.80 -10.86 1.48
N THR A 79 0.89 -10.06 0.42
CA THR A 79 2.16 -9.77 -0.24
C THR A 79 2.28 -8.28 -0.53
N LEU A 80 3.52 -7.80 -0.61
CA LEU A 80 3.85 -6.45 -1.03
C LEU A 80 3.22 -6.09 -2.38
N ARG A 81 3.27 -7.00 -3.38
CA ARG A 81 2.64 -6.75 -4.68
C ARG A 81 1.16 -6.42 -4.57
N ARG A 82 0.43 -7.12 -3.70
CA ARG A 82 -1.01 -6.91 -3.53
C ARG A 82 -1.31 -5.61 -2.80
N MET A 83 -0.49 -5.23 -1.83
CA MET A 83 -0.62 -3.93 -1.16
C MET A 83 -0.36 -2.78 -2.12
N VAL A 84 0.65 -2.92 -2.99
CA VAL A 84 0.95 -1.92 -4.02
C VAL A 84 -0.23 -1.77 -4.98
N ALA A 85 -0.78 -2.89 -5.48
CA ALA A 85 -1.96 -2.88 -6.33
C ALA A 85 -3.20 -2.30 -5.62
N LEU A 86 -3.36 -2.57 -4.32
CA LEU A 86 -4.42 -2.01 -3.49
C LEU A 86 -4.30 -0.49 -3.40
N VAL A 87 -3.12 0.01 -3.04
CA VAL A 87 -2.85 1.45 -2.93
C VAL A 87 -3.07 2.13 -4.27
N ASP A 88 -2.57 1.54 -5.36
CA ASP A 88 -2.75 2.09 -6.71
C ASP A 88 -4.24 2.21 -7.08
N ARG A 89 -5.03 1.16 -6.84
CA ARG A 89 -6.47 1.15 -7.07
C ARG A 89 -7.22 2.19 -6.23
N LEU A 90 -6.89 2.30 -4.94
CA LEU A 90 -7.52 3.26 -4.03
C LEU A 90 -7.16 4.71 -4.37
N ARG A 91 -5.96 4.96 -4.92
CA ARG A 91 -5.51 6.29 -5.35
C ARG A 91 -6.06 6.72 -6.71
N THR A 92 -6.32 5.79 -7.62
CA THR A 92 -6.93 6.10 -8.93
C THR A 92 -8.41 6.43 -8.84
N GLY A 93 -9.02 6.30 -7.66
CA GLY A 93 -10.38 6.78 -7.42
C GLY A 93 -11.43 5.90 -8.10
N GLU A 94 -11.22 4.58 -8.14
CA GLU A 94 -12.34 3.65 -8.20
C GLU A 94 -12.87 3.51 -6.77
N PRO A 95 -13.85 4.32 -6.32
CA PRO A 95 -14.47 4.12 -5.03
C PRO A 95 -15.04 2.70 -5.04
N GLY A 96 -14.48 1.85 -4.18
CA GLY A 96 -15.09 0.57 -3.86
C GLY A 96 -16.49 0.85 -3.34
N ASP A 97 -17.47 0.71 -4.23
CA ASP A 97 -18.91 0.60 -4.02
C ASP A 97 -19.42 1.43 -2.83
N HIS A 98 -19.88 2.65 -3.12
CA HIS A 98 -20.71 3.40 -2.18
C HIS A 98 -22.01 2.60 -2.02
N GLY A 99 -22.04 1.74 -1.00
CA GLY A 99 -23.20 0.94 -0.65
C GLY A 99 -24.44 1.83 -0.56
N ALA A 100 -25.43 1.49 -1.39
CA ALA A 100 -26.74 2.09 -1.50
C ALA A 100 -27.61 1.93 -0.25
#